data_AF-A0A9W6U8Q5-F1
#
_entry.id   AF-A0A9W6U8Q5-F1
#
_cell.length_a   1.000
_cell.length_b   1.000
_cell.length_c   1.000
_cell.angle_alpha   90.00
_cell.angle_beta   90.00
_cell.angle_gamma   90.00
#
_symmetry.space_group_name_H-M   'P 1'
#
loop_
_entity.id
_entity.type
_entity.pdbx_description
1 polymer ?
#
loop_
_entity_poly.entity_id
_entity_poly.type
_entity_poly.pdbx_seq_one_letter_code
_entity_poly.pdbx_strand_id
1 'polypeptide(L)'
;MVVPADAVPVKFDGELTTTQTRVANEIRRTLSSTPWRRLEERWNEMQVGRQGSYSVERLESLENYCNSTSQTRVMFVCLLTPLPGLMTASLLECLPLRSPPDGWAANWVFWVRFSIMVCSLVFFGIDAFNQFVPNFGLTSKRRMIVSLGTTVGYVGICLVVAATNIMGFPILFIWQGGGLAVGIFIPIMFLVLFGAAPFTSSSPFRPHIQRYVRLFLAYMSLGAVFPLYELLYEFVPDIYKSGIFIVLPVWKFGAKHFIMLASRELEDFIPVVVALTVDFFSAMFVSVCISSSGPTYLSVLIIAADIGQIMLEFREVRDNSKTLLTLLESAGERYAVQGETANYSTPNTTYLLSQILAVTRNPAAFNIVSLKRTRLWAYLPHRITSEQHDRLIVLEASAVYGPRGLISRTRRRSSQARRQSRRLLLNWQLAKPTSIAPAPLNRLWSKGPSCANGIQSVEGVQSRELVAQGLQLQFHCEYLALVEYVECVVPLVFATNKLILKELPNAVYYPGGASKWGVTALANVFLYAALDICSLFLLNHFLKRKFVFSPLYQLAFALESSMHFVQGVLFIEIVGLLQYELMHLDTNSSTFSLLITAL
;
A
#
# COMPACT_ATOMS: atom_id res chain seq x y z
N MET A 1 22.82 26.88 -61.87
CA MET A 1 21.77 27.62 -62.61
C MET A 1 20.76 28.07 -61.56
N VAL A 2 20.85 29.28 -61.01
CA VAL A 2 20.37 30.59 -61.54
C VAL A 2 18.83 30.57 -61.74
N VAL A 3 18.03 30.94 -60.71
CA VAL A 3 17.26 32.23 -60.53
C VAL A 3 15.81 32.12 -61.11
N PRO A 4 14.75 32.93 -60.79
CA PRO A 4 14.32 33.82 -59.68
C PRO A 4 12.90 33.45 -59.09
N ALA A 5 12.46 33.94 -57.92
CA ALA A 5 11.67 35.17 -57.58
C ALA A 5 10.29 35.37 -58.26
N ASP A 6 9.24 35.47 -57.41
CA ASP A 6 8.08 36.40 -57.47
C ASP A 6 6.71 35.75 -57.16
N ALA A 7 6.18 36.02 -55.95
CA ALA A 7 4.74 36.17 -55.69
C ALA A 7 4.49 36.80 -54.30
N VAL A 8 4.29 38.13 -54.33
CA VAL A 8 3.52 39.03 -53.44
C VAL A 8 2.87 38.42 -52.17
N PRO A 9 3.07 39.01 -50.96
CA PRO A 9 2.23 38.70 -49.81
C PRO A 9 0.93 39.51 -49.87
N VAL A 10 -0.20 38.84 -50.05
CA VAL A 10 -1.52 39.44 -49.84
C VAL A 10 -1.73 39.61 -48.33
N LYS A 11 -1.74 40.86 -47.89
CA LYS A 11 -2.03 41.28 -46.52
C LYS A 11 -3.54 41.16 -46.28
N PHE A 12 -3.97 40.12 -45.57
CA PHE A 12 -5.32 40.06 -45.00
C PHE A 12 -5.31 40.77 -43.64
N ASP A 13 -5.51 42.09 -43.67
CA ASP A 13 -6.03 42.84 -42.53
C ASP A 13 -7.52 42.50 -42.40
N GLY A 14 -7.85 41.55 -41.53
CA GLY A 14 -9.22 41.20 -41.18
C GLY A 14 -9.31 41.03 -39.67
N GLU A 15 -9.92 42.01 -38.99
CA GLU A 15 -10.31 41.89 -37.59
C GLU A 15 -11.07 40.58 -37.35
N LEU A 16 -10.52 39.70 -36.52
CA LEU A 16 -11.25 38.54 -36.03
C LEU A 16 -12.46 39.05 -35.24
N THR A 17 -13.64 38.90 -35.83
CA THR A 17 -14.92 39.14 -35.15
C THR A 17 -14.97 38.33 -33.85
N THR A 18 -15.53 38.92 -32.80
CA THR A 18 -15.66 38.39 -31.42
C THR A 18 -16.31 37.00 -31.35
N THR A 19 -16.98 36.58 -32.42
CA THR A 19 -17.55 35.25 -32.63
C THR A 19 -16.52 34.21 -33.07
N GLN A 20 -15.55 34.54 -33.92
CA GLN A 20 -14.49 33.61 -34.34
C GLN A 20 -13.48 33.32 -33.21
N THR A 21 -13.15 34.31 -32.38
CA THR A 21 -12.35 34.09 -31.16
C THR A 21 -13.11 33.30 -30.10
N ARG A 22 -14.44 33.46 -30.00
CA ARG A 22 -15.29 32.61 -29.13
C ARG A 22 -15.32 31.17 -29.60
N VAL A 23 -15.52 30.92 -30.89
CA VAL A 23 -15.54 29.57 -31.46
C VAL A 23 -14.16 28.92 -31.38
N ALA A 24 -13.08 29.65 -31.63
CA ALA A 24 -11.72 29.14 -31.45
C ALA A 24 -11.40 28.84 -29.97
N ASN A 25 -11.90 29.62 -29.02
CA ASN A 25 -11.75 29.35 -27.58
C ASN A 25 -12.67 28.21 -27.09
N GLU A 26 -13.85 28.04 -27.68
CA GLU A 26 -14.77 26.94 -27.39
C GLU A 26 -14.27 25.62 -27.98
N ILE A 27 -13.69 25.66 -29.19
CA ILE A 27 -12.96 24.55 -29.83
C ILE A 27 -11.70 24.22 -29.03
N ARG A 28 -10.94 25.22 -28.56
CA ARG A 28 -9.78 25.00 -27.67
C ARG A 28 -10.20 24.42 -26.31
N ARG A 29 -11.36 24.82 -25.75
CA ARG A 29 -11.91 24.24 -24.51
C ARG A 29 -12.40 22.82 -24.70
N THR A 30 -13.07 22.52 -25.80
CA THR A 30 -13.56 21.17 -26.12
C THR A 30 -12.40 20.22 -26.48
N LEU A 31 -11.40 20.67 -27.24
CA LEU A 31 -10.15 19.93 -27.49
C LEU A 31 -9.25 19.79 -26.24
N SER A 32 -9.32 20.71 -25.27
CA SER A 32 -8.57 20.58 -24.01
C SER A 32 -9.10 19.50 -23.06
N SER A 33 -10.25 18.90 -23.38
CA SER A 33 -10.94 17.89 -22.58
C SER A 33 -10.90 16.50 -23.21
N THR A 34 -9.74 16.13 -23.79
CA THR A 34 -9.54 14.79 -24.34
C THR A 34 -9.89 13.73 -23.28
N PRO A 35 -10.60 12.65 -23.64
CA PRO A 35 -10.88 11.55 -22.72
C PRO A 35 -9.58 11.01 -22.10
N TRP A 36 -8.47 11.08 -22.83
CA TRP A 36 -7.11 10.80 -22.34
C TRP A 36 -6.69 11.68 -21.18
N ARG A 37 -6.90 13.00 -21.23
CA ARG A 37 -6.59 13.89 -20.11
C ARG A 37 -7.47 13.61 -18.89
N ARG A 38 -8.75 13.30 -19.11
CA ARG A 38 -9.66 12.88 -18.02
C ARG A 38 -9.28 11.53 -17.42
N LEU A 39 -8.79 10.59 -18.25
CA LEU A 39 -8.25 9.30 -17.80
C LEU A 39 -6.95 9.49 -17.05
N GLU A 40 -6.05 10.35 -17.52
CA GLU A 40 -4.80 10.71 -16.87
C GLU A 40 -5.04 11.43 -15.54
N GLU A 41 -5.99 12.37 -15.49
CA GLU A 41 -6.40 13.03 -14.24
C GLU A 41 -6.99 12.02 -13.25
N ARG A 42 -7.84 11.10 -13.70
CA ARG A 42 -8.37 10.02 -12.85
C ARG A 42 -7.30 9.03 -12.42
N TRP A 43 -6.36 8.70 -13.30
CA TRP A 43 -5.21 7.83 -13.03
C TRP A 43 -4.33 8.45 -11.95
N ASN A 44 -3.98 9.72 -12.12
CA ASN A 44 -3.21 10.51 -11.16
C ASN A 44 -3.95 10.70 -9.84
N GLU A 45 -5.27 10.88 -9.85
CA GLU A 45 -6.07 10.92 -8.63
C GLU A 45 -6.11 9.56 -7.92
N MET A 46 -6.00 8.44 -8.62
CA MET A 46 -6.07 7.10 -8.01
C MET A 46 -4.74 6.60 -7.45
N GLN A 47 -3.61 7.23 -7.80
CA GLN A 47 -2.29 6.83 -7.32
C GLN A 47 -2.13 6.99 -5.80
N VAL A 48 -1.53 5.96 -5.21
CA VAL A 48 -1.35 5.84 -3.74
C VAL A 48 -0.55 7.01 -3.19
N GLY A 49 0.54 7.40 -3.87
CA GLY A 49 1.43 8.49 -3.45
C GLY A 49 0.77 9.86 -3.31
N ARG A 50 -0.36 10.09 -3.99
CA ARG A 50 -1.08 11.38 -3.95
C ARG A 50 -2.28 11.39 -3.01
N GLN A 51 -2.67 10.24 -2.46
CA GLN A 51 -3.86 10.08 -1.63
C GLN A 51 -3.59 10.23 -0.13
N GLY A 52 -2.33 10.28 0.28
CA GLY A 52 -1.91 10.45 1.68
C GLY A 52 -1.02 11.67 1.91
N SER A 53 -0.83 12.01 3.18
CA SER A 53 0.10 13.03 3.66
C SER A 53 0.71 12.61 4.99
N TYR A 54 1.97 12.96 5.22
CA TYR A 54 2.61 12.80 6.52
C TYR A 54 1.92 13.64 7.61
N SER A 55 1.84 13.10 8.82
CA SER A 55 1.53 13.90 10.01
C SER A 55 2.75 14.68 10.49
N VAL A 56 2.53 15.78 11.20
CA VAL A 56 3.61 16.56 11.80
C VAL A 56 4.36 15.73 12.85
N GLU A 57 3.66 14.93 13.66
CA GLU A 57 4.27 14.00 14.62
C GLU A 57 5.23 12.99 13.95
N ARG A 58 4.78 12.36 12.84
CA ARG A 58 5.63 11.41 12.09
C ARG A 58 6.83 12.12 11.49
N LEU A 59 6.65 13.36 11.05
CA LEU A 59 7.73 14.18 10.50
C LEU A 59 8.81 14.51 11.54
N GLU A 60 8.42 14.93 12.74
CA GLU A 60 9.37 15.19 13.84
C GLU A 60 10.10 13.91 14.27
N SER A 61 9.38 12.78 14.30
CA SER A 61 9.98 11.48 14.60
C SER A 61 11.00 11.06 13.53
N LEU A 62 10.73 11.33 12.25
CA LEU A 62 11.68 11.07 11.17
C LEU A 62 12.94 11.95 11.26
N GLU A 63 12.81 13.23 11.60
CA GLU A 63 13.98 14.11 11.82
C GLU A 63 14.86 13.57 12.96
N ASN A 64 14.24 13.23 14.09
CA ASN A 64 14.94 12.63 15.22
C ASN A 64 15.63 11.31 14.83
N TYR A 65 14.97 10.47 14.04
CA TYR A 65 15.53 9.19 13.59
C TYR A 65 16.75 9.40 12.69
N CYS A 66 16.68 10.34 11.74
CA CYS A 66 17.79 10.72 10.86
C CYS A 66 19.00 11.21 11.65
N ASN A 67 18.79 11.96 12.73
CA ASN A 67 19.87 12.54 13.55
C ASN A 67 20.48 11.54 14.55
N SER A 68 19.71 10.58 15.04
CA SER A 68 20.13 9.64 16.10
C SER A 68 20.65 8.29 15.60
N THR A 69 20.32 7.90 14.37
CA THR A 69 20.55 6.53 13.87
C THR A 69 21.78 6.45 12.97
N SER A 70 22.67 5.49 13.24
CA SER A 70 23.82 5.21 12.38
C SER A 70 23.41 4.51 11.07
N GLN A 71 24.21 4.69 10.01
CA GLN A 71 23.98 4.01 8.73
C GLN A 71 24.02 2.48 8.85
N THR A 72 24.86 1.93 9.74
CA THR A 72 24.95 0.49 9.96
C THR A 72 23.65 -0.08 10.52
N ARG A 73 23.02 0.62 11.49
CA ARG A 73 21.72 0.21 12.04
C ARG A 73 20.64 0.22 10.97
N VAL A 74 20.60 1.27 10.13
CA VAL A 74 19.68 1.36 8.99
C VAL A 74 19.81 0.14 8.07
N MET A 75 21.03 -0.27 7.71
CA MET A 75 21.26 -1.44 6.87
C MET A 75 20.84 -2.75 7.56
N PHE A 76 21.17 -2.92 8.85
CA PHE A 76 20.76 -4.11 9.61
C PHE A 76 19.24 -4.24 9.72
N VAL A 77 18.51 -3.14 9.91
CA VAL A 77 17.04 -3.16 9.94
C VAL A 77 16.50 -3.70 8.63
N CYS A 78 16.96 -3.18 7.48
CA CYS A 78 16.50 -3.64 6.17
C CYS A 78 16.83 -5.13 5.93
N LEU A 79 18.03 -5.59 6.30
CA LEU A 79 18.46 -6.98 6.04
C LEU A 79 17.85 -8.01 7.00
N LEU A 80 17.65 -7.65 8.27
CA LEU A 80 17.16 -8.58 9.29
C LEU A 80 15.63 -8.68 9.31
N THR A 81 14.93 -7.71 8.73
CA THR A 81 13.46 -7.66 8.74
C THR A 81 12.78 -8.91 8.16
N PRO A 82 13.17 -9.49 7.00
CA PRO A 82 12.49 -10.69 6.46
C PRO A 82 12.94 -12.01 7.12
N LEU A 83 14.03 -11.98 7.90
CA LEU A 83 14.72 -13.18 8.37
C LEU A 83 13.87 -14.07 9.28
N PRO A 84 13.05 -13.57 10.23
CA PRO A 84 12.24 -14.43 11.09
C PRO A 84 11.22 -15.29 10.33
N GLY A 85 10.60 -14.72 9.29
CA GLY A 85 9.68 -15.45 8.40
C GLY A 85 10.41 -16.54 7.63
N LEU A 86 11.55 -16.20 7.01
CA LEU A 86 12.36 -17.14 6.24
C LEU A 86 12.91 -18.29 7.11
N MET A 87 13.40 -17.99 8.31
CA MET A 87 13.86 -19.00 9.27
C MET A 87 12.73 -19.97 9.63
N THR A 88 11.53 -19.45 9.90
CA THR A 88 10.39 -20.29 10.27
C THR A 88 9.92 -21.14 9.11
N ALA A 89 9.85 -20.58 7.89
CA ALA A 89 9.54 -21.34 6.69
C ALA A 89 10.57 -22.48 6.47
N SER A 90 11.85 -22.18 6.64
CA SER A 90 12.94 -23.18 6.51
C SER A 90 12.84 -24.28 7.57
N LEU A 91 12.51 -23.93 8.82
CA LEU A 91 12.30 -24.92 9.89
C LEU A 91 11.11 -25.84 9.62
N LEU A 92 10.03 -25.32 9.00
CA LEU A 92 8.90 -26.13 8.57
C LEU A 92 9.31 -27.12 7.47
N GLU A 93 10.26 -26.76 6.60
CA GLU A 93 10.80 -27.66 5.58
C GLU A 93 11.65 -28.81 6.13
N CYS A 94 12.15 -28.70 7.35
CA CYS A 94 12.89 -29.80 7.99
C CYS A 94 11.96 -30.95 8.42
N LEU A 95 10.64 -30.74 8.48
CA LEU A 95 9.67 -31.78 8.86
C LEU A 95 9.41 -32.71 7.67
N PRO A 96 9.71 -34.02 7.78
CA PRO A 96 9.65 -34.94 6.63
C PRO A 96 8.21 -35.17 6.18
N LEU A 97 8.00 -35.07 4.87
CA LEU A 97 6.72 -35.37 4.22
C LEU A 97 6.75 -36.76 3.55
N ARG A 98 5.57 -37.35 3.33
CA ARG A 98 5.39 -38.57 2.54
C ARG A 98 4.55 -38.28 1.30
N SER A 99 4.40 -39.25 0.41
CA SER A 99 3.57 -39.11 -0.78
C SER A 99 2.11 -38.79 -0.40
N PRO A 100 1.46 -37.79 -1.04
CA PRO A 100 0.02 -37.57 -0.85
C PRO A 100 -0.85 -38.81 -1.14
N PRO A 101 -0.56 -39.66 -2.16
CA PRO A 101 -1.32 -40.89 -2.41
C PRO A 101 -1.38 -41.89 -1.25
N ASP A 102 -0.44 -41.83 -0.29
CA ASP A 102 -0.42 -42.73 0.87
C ASP A 102 -1.55 -42.43 1.87
N GLY A 103 -2.32 -41.36 1.64
CA GLY A 103 -3.47 -40.97 2.43
C GLY A 103 -3.12 -40.10 3.63
N TRP A 104 -4.17 -39.55 4.25
CA TRP A 104 -4.04 -38.59 5.35
C TRP A 104 -3.41 -39.18 6.62
N ALA A 105 -3.63 -40.48 6.89
CA ALA A 105 -3.11 -41.15 8.08
C ALA A 105 -1.60 -41.45 7.99
N ALA A 106 -1.11 -41.80 6.79
CA ALA A 106 0.32 -41.98 6.56
C ALA A 106 1.09 -40.65 6.65
N ASN A 107 0.43 -39.55 6.30
CA ASN A 107 0.95 -38.19 6.32
C ASN A 107 0.72 -37.48 7.68
N TRP A 108 0.88 -38.17 8.82
CA TRP A 108 0.66 -37.57 10.14
C TRP A 108 1.59 -36.37 10.44
N VAL A 109 2.83 -36.40 9.92
CA VAL A 109 3.81 -35.29 10.09
C VAL A 109 3.34 -34.02 9.36
N PHE A 110 2.67 -34.17 8.22
CA PHE A 110 2.07 -33.04 7.51
C PHE A 110 1.07 -32.30 8.40
N TRP A 111 0.21 -33.02 9.14
CA TRP A 111 -0.75 -32.38 10.04
C TRP A 111 -0.11 -31.65 11.21
N VAL A 112 1.01 -32.16 11.73
CA VAL A 112 1.81 -31.46 12.75
C VAL A 112 2.43 -30.20 12.17
N ARG A 113 3.09 -30.30 11.01
CA ARG A 113 3.66 -29.16 10.26
C ARG A 113 2.60 -28.09 10.00
N PHE A 114 1.46 -28.50 9.47
CA PHE A 114 0.33 -27.64 9.15
C PHE A 114 -0.24 -26.97 10.40
N SER A 115 -0.35 -27.68 11.52
CA SER A 115 -0.80 -27.12 12.80
C SER A 115 0.17 -26.06 13.33
N ILE A 116 1.48 -26.31 13.27
CA ILE A 116 2.50 -25.32 13.70
C ILE A 116 2.41 -24.06 12.83
N MET A 117 2.27 -24.25 11.51
CA MET A 117 2.12 -23.16 10.56
C MET A 117 0.87 -22.32 10.86
N VAL A 118 -0.31 -22.94 10.91
CA VAL A 118 -1.58 -22.27 11.20
C VAL A 118 -1.53 -21.55 12.54
N CYS A 119 -1.03 -22.20 13.59
CA CYS A 119 -0.94 -21.60 14.93
C CYS A 119 0.00 -20.38 14.93
N SER A 120 1.09 -20.43 14.17
CA SER A 120 2.00 -19.28 14.07
C SER A 120 1.35 -18.13 13.29
N LEU A 121 0.73 -18.42 12.16
CA LEU A 121 0.04 -17.42 11.32
C LEU A 121 -1.10 -16.73 12.08
N VAL A 122 -1.94 -17.50 12.77
CA VAL A 122 -3.05 -16.95 13.58
C VAL A 122 -2.50 -16.13 14.76
N PHE A 123 -1.41 -16.57 15.39
CA PHE A 123 -0.78 -15.82 16.48
C PHE A 123 -0.29 -14.43 16.03
N PHE A 124 0.44 -14.35 14.91
CA PHE A 124 0.88 -13.06 14.36
C PHE A 124 -0.28 -12.22 13.81
N GLY A 125 -1.32 -12.86 13.24
CA GLY A 125 -2.54 -12.16 12.82
C GLY A 125 -3.29 -11.51 13.99
N ILE A 126 -3.37 -12.17 15.15
CA ILE A 126 -4.00 -11.59 16.36
C ILE A 126 -3.10 -10.50 16.97
N ASP A 127 -1.78 -10.60 16.84
CA ASP A 127 -0.88 -9.51 17.25
C ASP A 127 -1.15 -8.24 16.43
N ALA A 128 -1.32 -8.36 15.11
CA ALA A 128 -1.73 -7.24 14.27
C ALA A 128 -3.08 -6.64 14.72
N PHE A 129 -4.08 -7.47 15.03
CA PHE A 129 -5.36 -7.00 15.59
C PHE A 129 -5.17 -6.17 16.87
N ASN A 130 -4.32 -6.64 17.79
CA ASN A 130 -4.08 -5.96 19.06
C ASN A 130 -3.43 -4.58 18.89
N GLN A 131 -2.65 -4.38 17.82
CA GLN A 131 -2.07 -3.08 17.50
C GLN A 131 -3.11 -2.06 17.02
N PHE A 132 -4.16 -2.51 16.30
CA PHE A 132 -5.22 -1.63 15.79
C PHE A 132 -6.38 -1.41 16.79
N VAL A 133 -6.49 -2.26 17.81
CA VAL A 133 -7.49 -2.15 18.88
C VAL A 133 -6.79 -1.95 20.23
N PRO A 134 -6.32 -0.72 20.52
CA PRO A 134 -5.59 -0.45 21.75
C PRO A 134 -6.46 -0.75 22.98
N ASN A 135 -5.82 -1.22 24.06
CA ASN A 135 -6.44 -1.51 25.36
C ASN A 135 -7.53 -2.62 25.35
N PHE A 136 -7.59 -3.47 24.33
CA PHE A 136 -8.53 -4.59 24.30
C PHE A 136 -8.25 -5.68 25.36
N GLY A 137 -7.04 -5.71 25.94
CA GLY A 137 -6.67 -6.65 27.00
C GLY A 137 -6.24 -8.03 26.51
N LEU A 138 -5.72 -8.12 25.28
CA LEU A 138 -5.06 -9.31 24.74
C LEU A 138 -3.65 -9.43 25.31
N THR A 139 -3.49 -10.30 26.30
CA THR A 139 -2.17 -10.72 26.79
C THR A 139 -1.59 -11.82 25.89
N SER A 140 -0.26 -12.01 25.89
CA SER A 140 0.40 -13.05 25.09
C SER A 140 -0.16 -14.46 25.38
N LYS A 141 -0.55 -14.73 26.63
CA LYS A 141 -1.20 -15.99 27.04
C LYS A 141 -2.57 -16.15 26.38
N ARG A 142 -3.40 -15.10 26.41
CA ARG A 142 -4.74 -15.09 25.78
C ARG A 142 -4.64 -15.27 24.28
N ARG A 143 -3.67 -14.63 23.63
CA ARG A 143 -3.39 -14.79 22.20
C ARG A 143 -3.01 -16.23 21.85
N MET A 144 -2.15 -16.86 22.66
CA MET A 144 -1.79 -18.27 22.48
C MET A 144 -3.01 -19.20 22.58
N ILE A 145 -3.89 -18.98 23.55
CA ILE A 145 -5.11 -19.77 23.73
C ILE A 145 -6.03 -19.65 22.51
N VAL A 146 -6.25 -18.43 22.00
CA VAL A 146 -7.08 -18.22 20.79
C VAL A 146 -6.43 -18.93 19.60
N SER A 147 -5.11 -18.76 19.41
CA SER A 147 -4.42 -19.37 18.28
C SER A 147 -4.49 -20.89 18.28
N LEU A 148 -4.24 -21.52 19.44
CA LEU A 148 -4.37 -22.97 19.60
C LEU A 148 -5.80 -23.44 19.37
N GLY A 149 -6.80 -22.76 19.93
CA GLY A 149 -8.22 -23.11 19.74
C GLY A 149 -8.65 -23.01 18.28
N THR A 150 -8.25 -21.94 17.58
CA THR A 150 -8.50 -21.76 16.15
C THR A 150 -7.81 -22.83 15.32
N THR A 151 -6.57 -23.20 15.67
CA THR A 151 -5.81 -24.26 14.97
C THR A 151 -6.48 -25.61 15.14
N VAL A 152 -6.86 -25.99 16.36
CA VAL A 152 -7.56 -27.25 16.64
C VAL A 152 -8.89 -27.31 15.89
N GLY A 153 -9.65 -26.23 15.88
CA GLY A 153 -10.89 -26.15 15.12
C GLY A 153 -10.68 -26.33 13.61
N TYR A 154 -9.75 -25.58 13.04
CA TYR A 154 -9.50 -25.61 11.60
C TYR A 154 -8.88 -26.94 11.12
N VAL A 155 -7.78 -27.37 11.73
CA VAL A 155 -7.13 -28.64 11.40
C VAL A 155 -8.05 -29.82 11.71
N GLY A 156 -8.85 -29.73 12.77
CA GLY A 156 -9.87 -30.72 13.11
C GLY A 156 -10.93 -30.88 12.01
N ILE A 157 -11.44 -29.78 11.45
CA ILE A 157 -12.35 -29.85 10.29
C ILE A 157 -11.65 -30.52 9.11
N CYS A 158 -10.41 -30.13 8.78
CA CYS A 158 -9.65 -30.75 7.69
C CYS A 158 -9.47 -32.26 7.89
N LEU A 159 -9.12 -32.70 9.11
CA LEU A 159 -8.96 -34.11 9.45
C LEU A 159 -10.28 -34.87 9.33
N VAL A 160 -11.41 -34.30 9.78
CA VAL A 160 -12.74 -34.93 9.64
C VAL A 160 -13.10 -35.09 8.17
N VAL A 161 -12.90 -34.06 7.34
CA VAL A 161 -13.16 -34.12 5.88
C VAL A 161 -12.31 -35.22 5.23
N ALA A 162 -11.02 -35.31 5.58
CA ALA A 162 -10.12 -36.34 5.06
C ALA A 162 -10.48 -37.75 5.57
N ALA A 163 -10.86 -37.90 6.84
CA ALA A 163 -11.18 -39.19 7.46
C ALA A 163 -12.52 -39.75 6.98
N THR A 164 -13.49 -38.90 6.65
CA THR A 164 -14.81 -39.29 6.15
C THR A 164 -14.84 -39.55 4.65
N ASN A 165 -13.70 -39.45 3.95
CA ASN A 165 -13.58 -39.57 2.50
C ASN A 165 -14.54 -38.65 1.70
N ILE A 166 -14.99 -37.54 2.30
CA ILE A 166 -15.81 -36.53 1.60
C ILE A 166 -14.97 -35.88 0.48
N MET A 167 -13.70 -35.62 0.77
CA MET A 167 -12.68 -35.22 -0.20
C MET A 167 -11.43 -36.06 0.04
N GLY A 168 -10.84 -36.58 -1.04
CA GLY A 168 -9.57 -37.31 -0.97
C GLY A 168 -8.44 -36.43 -0.44
N PHE A 169 -7.38 -37.06 0.09
CA PHE A 169 -6.14 -36.35 0.46
C PHE A 169 -5.24 -36.25 -0.78
N PRO A 170 -4.68 -35.07 -1.12
CA PRO A 170 -4.73 -33.79 -0.40
C PRO A 170 -6.04 -33.01 -0.62
N ILE A 171 -6.43 -32.20 0.37
CA ILE A 171 -7.69 -31.44 0.37
C ILE A 171 -7.57 -30.26 -0.60
N LEU A 172 -8.46 -30.22 -1.60
CA LEU A 172 -8.57 -29.11 -2.55
C LEU A 172 -8.80 -27.79 -1.82
N PHE A 173 -8.08 -26.74 -2.22
CA PHE A 173 -8.23 -25.40 -1.67
C PHE A 173 -8.12 -25.34 -0.14
N ILE A 174 -7.26 -26.15 0.48
CA ILE A 174 -7.09 -26.14 1.94
C ILE A 174 -6.82 -24.71 2.42
N TRP A 175 -6.02 -23.95 1.65
CA TRP A 175 -5.64 -22.59 1.97
C TRP A 175 -6.79 -21.58 1.85
N GLN A 176 -7.55 -21.67 0.76
CA GLN A 176 -8.70 -20.79 0.52
C GLN A 176 -9.85 -21.08 1.49
N GLY A 177 -10.12 -22.35 1.78
CA GLY A 177 -11.05 -22.77 2.83
C GLY A 177 -10.58 -22.37 4.22
N GLY A 178 -9.27 -22.34 4.45
CA GLY A 178 -8.64 -21.90 5.69
C GLY A 178 -8.96 -20.46 6.05
N GLY A 179 -8.97 -19.56 5.07
CA GLY A 179 -9.40 -18.17 5.29
C GLY A 179 -10.81 -18.05 5.89
N LEU A 180 -11.75 -18.86 5.38
CA LEU A 180 -13.12 -18.91 5.90
C LEU A 180 -13.18 -19.54 7.29
N ALA A 181 -12.49 -20.68 7.47
CA ALA A 181 -12.45 -21.38 8.75
C ALA A 181 -11.86 -20.50 9.86
N VAL A 182 -10.71 -19.89 9.61
CA VAL A 182 -10.05 -18.94 10.53
C VAL A 182 -10.97 -17.74 10.81
N GLY A 183 -11.65 -17.22 9.79
CA GLY A 183 -12.63 -16.14 9.91
C GLY A 183 -13.83 -16.48 10.80
N ILE A 184 -14.18 -17.76 10.95
CA ILE A 184 -15.25 -18.24 11.83
C ILE A 184 -14.72 -18.55 13.23
N PHE A 185 -13.61 -19.29 13.32
CA PHE A 185 -13.07 -19.75 14.60
C PHE A 185 -12.46 -18.65 15.44
N ILE A 186 -11.84 -17.62 14.86
CA ILE A 186 -11.30 -16.49 15.64
C ILE A 186 -12.42 -15.78 16.41
N PRO A 187 -13.54 -15.34 15.79
CA PRO A 187 -14.67 -14.77 16.52
C PRO A 187 -15.25 -15.69 17.60
N ILE A 188 -15.38 -17.00 17.32
CA ILE A 188 -15.87 -17.97 18.32
C ILE A 188 -14.94 -18.00 19.53
N MET A 189 -13.63 -18.13 19.31
CA MET A 189 -12.64 -18.15 20.38
C MET A 189 -12.58 -16.82 21.15
N PHE A 190 -12.76 -15.69 20.47
CA PHE A 190 -12.87 -14.38 21.11
C PHE A 190 -14.12 -14.27 21.99
N LEU A 191 -15.26 -14.80 21.54
CA LEU A 191 -16.50 -14.84 22.34
C LEU A 191 -16.35 -15.74 23.57
N VAL A 192 -15.70 -16.90 23.42
CA VAL A 192 -15.44 -17.81 24.55
C VAL A 192 -14.51 -17.15 25.58
N LEU A 193 -13.50 -16.41 25.14
CA LEU A 193 -12.47 -15.86 26.03
C LEU A 193 -12.86 -14.53 26.69
N PHE A 194 -13.58 -13.65 25.97
CA PHE A 194 -13.90 -12.29 26.43
C PHE A 194 -15.41 -12.06 26.63
N GLY A 195 -16.26 -13.02 26.26
CA GLY A 195 -17.71 -12.85 26.25
C GLY A 195 -18.21 -11.94 25.12
N ALA A 196 -19.52 -11.74 25.07
CA ALA A 196 -20.15 -10.89 24.05
C ALA A 196 -19.97 -9.39 24.32
N ALA A 197 -19.69 -8.99 25.56
CA ALA A 197 -19.71 -7.59 26.01
C ALA A 197 -18.80 -6.65 25.16
N PRO A 198 -17.53 -6.99 24.85
CA PRO A 198 -16.66 -6.13 24.04
C PRO A 198 -17.08 -5.99 22.57
N PHE A 199 -17.96 -6.89 22.09
CA PHE A 199 -18.43 -6.93 20.70
C PHE A 199 -19.85 -6.37 20.52
N THR A 200 -20.49 -5.96 21.62
CA THR A 200 -21.82 -5.34 21.58
C THR A 200 -21.82 -4.01 20.83
N SER A 201 -23.00 -3.63 20.32
CA SER A 201 -23.17 -2.39 19.55
C SER A 201 -22.76 -1.11 20.29
N SER A 202 -22.78 -1.15 21.62
CA SER A 202 -22.45 -0.05 22.54
C SER A 202 -20.99 -0.03 23.00
N SER A 203 -20.17 -1.01 22.59
CA SER A 203 -18.77 -1.10 23.02
C SER A 203 -17.88 -0.01 22.39
N PRO A 204 -16.94 0.59 23.16
CA PRO A 204 -15.99 1.56 22.63
C PRO A 204 -15.01 0.94 21.61
N PHE A 205 -14.84 -0.38 21.61
CA PHE A 205 -13.92 -1.09 20.70
C PHE A 205 -14.51 -1.32 19.31
N ARG A 206 -15.84 -1.29 19.16
CA ARG A 206 -16.54 -1.62 17.92
C ARG A 206 -16.05 -0.86 16.68
N PRO A 207 -15.83 0.47 16.69
CA PRO A 207 -15.31 1.16 15.51
C PRO A 207 -13.90 0.68 15.12
N HIS A 208 -13.04 0.38 16.09
CA HIS A 208 -11.69 -0.16 15.83
C HIS A 208 -11.74 -1.57 15.25
N ILE A 209 -12.60 -2.43 15.81
CA ILE A 209 -12.82 -3.80 15.31
C ILE A 209 -13.37 -3.79 13.88
N GLN A 210 -14.38 -2.95 13.58
CA GLN A 210 -14.96 -2.87 12.24
C GLN A 210 -13.95 -2.41 11.19
N ARG A 211 -13.03 -1.52 11.55
CA ARG A 211 -11.94 -1.08 10.68
C ARG A 211 -10.96 -2.21 10.40
N TYR A 212 -10.51 -2.89 11.46
CA TYR A 212 -9.61 -4.02 11.32
C TYR A 212 -10.24 -5.13 10.48
N VAL A 213 -11.48 -5.50 10.75
CA VAL A 213 -12.21 -6.53 9.97
C VAL A 213 -12.32 -6.12 8.51
N ARG A 214 -12.57 -4.83 8.20
CA ARG A 214 -12.58 -4.36 6.81
C ARG A 214 -11.22 -4.51 6.14
N LEU A 215 -10.14 -4.15 6.83
CA LEU A 215 -8.77 -4.30 6.34
C LEU A 215 -8.41 -5.78 6.15
N PHE A 216 -8.73 -6.62 7.12
CA PHE A 216 -8.51 -8.06 7.08
C PHE A 216 -9.29 -8.74 5.95
N LEU A 217 -10.56 -8.40 5.76
CA LEU A 217 -11.35 -8.93 4.63
C LEU A 217 -10.80 -8.48 3.28
N ALA A 218 -10.34 -7.22 3.18
CA ALA A 218 -9.71 -6.72 1.98
C ALA A 218 -8.40 -7.47 1.68
N TYR A 219 -7.59 -7.71 2.72
CA TYR A 219 -6.38 -8.52 2.65
C TYR A 219 -6.67 -9.96 2.17
N MET A 220 -7.62 -10.66 2.81
CA MET A 220 -7.99 -12.02 2.42
C MET A 220 -8.50 -12.12 0.98
N SER A 221 -9.18 -11.07 0.50
CA SER A 221 -9.64 -11.02 -0.90
C SER A 221 -8.50 -10.87 -1.91
N LEU A 222 -7.33 -10.34 -1.53
CA LEU A 222 -6.15 -10.32 -2.40
C LEU A 222 -5.50 -11.70 -2.50
N GLY A 223 -5.36 -12.39 -1.36
CA GLY A 223 -4.81 -13.75 -1.32
C GLY A 223 -5.58 -14.73 -2.20
N ALA A 224 -6.89 -14.54 -2.32
CA ALA A 224 -7.76 -15.32 -3.22
C ALA A 224 -7.40 -15.21 -4.71
N VAL A 225 -6.72 -14.14 -5.11
CA VAL A 225 -6.49 -13.82 -6.53
C VAL A 225 -5.23 -14.51 -7.08
N PHE A 226 -4.26 -14.83 -6.23
CA PHE A 226 -3.04 -15.53 -6.64
C PHE A 226 -3.32 -16.92 -7.28
N PRO A 227 -4.12 -17.81 -6.65
CA PRO A 227 -4.57 -19.06 -7.27
C PRO A 227 -5.22 -18.84 -8.65
N LEU A 228 -6.03 -17.79 -8.78
CA LEU A 228 -6.74 -17.48 -10.01
C LEU A 228 -5.79 -17.02 -11.12
N TYR A 229 -4.71 -16.31 -10.77
CA TYR A 229 -3.67 -15.91 -11.72
C TYR A 229 -2.84 -17.08 -12.21
N GLU A 230 -2.44 -17.96 -11.30
CA GLU A 230 -1.70 -19.18 -11.64
C GLU A 230 -2.55 -20.06 -12.57
N LEU A 231 -3.82 -20.24 -12.23
CA LEU A 231 -4.78 -20.94 -13.07
C LEU A 231 -4.90 -20.31 -14.47
N LEU A 232 -5.04 -18.98 -14.54
CA LEU A 232 -5.08 -18.26 -15.81
C LEU A 232 -3.79 -18.43 -16.61
N TYR A 233 -2.64 -18.45 -15.95
CA TYR A 233 -1.33 -18.63 -16.59
C TYR A 233 -1.13 -20.02 -17.18
N GLU A 234 -1.67 -21.06 -16.53
CA GLU A 234 -1.64 -22.42 -17.05
C GLU A 234 -2.61 -22.64 -18.21
N PHE A 235 -3.81 -22.04 -18.17
CA PHE A 235 -4.80 -22.21 -19.24
C PHE A 235 -4.50 -21.42 -20.52
N VAL A 236 -3.69 -20.37 -20.45
CA VAL A 236 -3.39 -19.52 -21.60
C VAL A 236 -2.32 -20.17 -22.50
N PRO A 237 -2.58 -20.35 -23.82
CA PRO A 237 -1.59 -20.87 -24.76
C PRO A 237 -0.32 -20.03 -24.79
N ASP A 238 0.84 -20.64 -25.05
CA ASP A 238 2.16 -19.97 -25.00
C ASP A 238 2.24 -18.67 -25.83
N ILE A 239 1.48 -18.59 -26.92
CA ILE A 239 1.40 -17.43 -27.82
C ILE A 239 0.78 -16.20 -27.12
N TYR A 240 -0.13 -16.42 -26.18
CA TYR A 240 -0.88 -15.37 -25.48
C TYR A 240 -0.42 -15.14 -24.04
N LYS A 241 0.55 -15.91 -23.54
CA LYS A 241 1.12 -15.71 -22.19
C LYS A 241 1.66 -14.29 -21.98
N SER A 242 2.10 -13.62 -23.05
CA SER A 242 2.49 -12.21 -23.03
C SER A 242 1.37 -11.26 -22.59
N GLY A 243 0.10 -11.60 -22.87
CA GLY A 243 -1.06 -10.81 -22.46
C GLY A 243 -1.28 -10.78 -20.96
N ILE A 244 -0.86 -11.81 -20.23
CA ILE A 244 -0.98 -11.89 -18.76
C ILE A 244 -0.13 -10.80 -18.09
N PHE A 245 1.01 -10.44 -18.68
CA PHE A 245 1.84 -9.34 -18.16
C PHE A 245 1.21 -7.97 -18.33
N ILE A 246 0.20 -7.81 -19.18
CA ILE A 246 -0.61 -6.58 -19.23
C ILE A 246 -1.67 -6.60 -18.12
N VAL A 247 -2.20 -7.78 -17.79
CA VAL A 247 -3.20 -7.94 -16.73
C VAL A 247 -2.59 -7.66 -15.35
N LEU A 248 -1.34 -8.06 -15.12
CA LEU A 248 -0.68 -7.90 -13.81
C LEU A 248 -0.58 -6.43 -13.35
N PRO A 249 -0.09 -5.45 -14.14
CA PRO A 249 -0.12 -4.03 -13.77
C PRO A 249 -1.53 -3.48 -13.55
N VAL A 250 -2.51 -3.91 -14.36
CA VAL A 250 -3.92 -3.47 -14.22
C VAL A 250 -4.49 -3.95 -12.90
N TRP A 251 -4.21 -5.20 -12.52
CA TRP A 251 -4.60 -5.73 -11.23
C TRP A 251 -3.84 -5.11 -10.07
N LYS A 252 -2.50 -4.96 -10.18
CA LYS A 252 -1.66 -4.28 -9.18
C LYS A 252 -2.25 -2.89 -8.88
N PHE A 253 -2.63 -2.15 -9.91
CA PHE A 253 -3.32 -0.87 -9.77
C PHE A 253 -4.68 -0.96 -9.06
N GLY A 254 -5.54 -1.89 -9.47
CA GLY A 254 -6.85 -2.12 -8.85
C GLY A 254 -6.75 -2.54 -7.37
N ALA A 255 -5.80 -3.43 -7.06
CA ALA A 255 -5.51 -3.94 -5.73
C ALA A 255 -4.98 -2.83 -4.80
N LYS A 256 -4.01 -2.03 -5.28
CA LYS A 256 -3.51 -0.83 -4.57
C LYS A 256 -4.65 0.11 -4.20
N HIS A 257 -5.54 0.38 -5.16
CA HIS A 257 -6.69 1.25 -4.91
C HIS A 257 -7.68 0.65 -3.90
N PHE A 258 -7.96 -0.65 -4.02
CA PHE A 258 -8.87 -1.36 -3.14
C PHE A 258 -8.38 -1.40 -1.69
N ILE A 259 -7.10 -1.74 -1.45
CA ILE A 259 -6.51 -1.74 -0.11
C ILE A 259 -6.46 -0.33 0.46
N MET A 260 -6.09 0.68 -0.34
CA MET A 260 -6.10 2.07 0.10
C MET A 260 -7.50 2.54 0.54
N LEU A 261 -8.57 2.11 -0.14
CA LEU A 261 -9.93 2.39 0.30
C LEU A 261 -10.30 1.69 1.61
N ALA A 262 -9.77 0.49 1.84
CA ALA A 262 -9.97 -0.27 3.08
C ALA A 262 -9.18 0.32 4.26
N SER A 263 -7.98 0.84 4.02
CA SER A 263 -7.05 1.41 5.01
C SER A 263 -7.11 2.94 5.16
N ARG A 264 -8.05 3.60 4.48
CA ARG A 264 -8.15 5.07 4.41
C ARG A 264 -8.21 5.81 5.75
N GLU A 265 -8.68 5.14 6.80
CA GLU A 265 -8.75 5.70 8.16
C GLU A 265 -7.43 5.55 8.94
N LEU A 266 -6.45 4.84 8.36
CA LEU A 266 -5.11 4.53 8.88
C LEU A 266 -4.03 5.13 7.94
N GLU A 267 -4.15 6.42 7.62
CA GLU A 267 -3.36 7.08 6.58
C GLU A 267 -1.83 6.92 6.76
N ASP A 268 -1.33 6.95 8.00
CA ASP A 268 0.10 6.74 8.31
C ASP A 268 0.61 5.34 7.95
N PHE A 269 -0.28 4.34 7.90
CA PHE A 269 0.08 2.95 7.58
C PHE A 269 -0.19 2.58 6.12
N ILE A 270 -0.85 3.44 5.34
CA ILE A 270 -1.15 3.16 3.93
C ILE A 270 0.11 2.75 3.15
N PRO A 271 1.26 3.46 3.25
CA PRO A 271 2.47 3.08 2.52
C PRO A 271 2.91 1.66 2.84
N VAL A 272 3.01 1.34 4.14
CA VAL A 272 3.46 0.05 4.65
C VAL A 272 2.48 -1.06 4.30
N VAL A 273 1.18 -0.86 4.52
CA VAL A 273 0.13 -1.85 4.24
C VAL A 273 0.08 -2.17 2.75
N VAL A 274 0.09 -1.15 1.88
CA VAL A 274 -0.02 -1.38 0.43
C VAL A 274 1.24 -2.07 -0.10
N ALA A 275 2.42 -1.62 0.29
CA ALA A 275 3.69 -2.21 -0.16
C ALA A 275 3.86 -3.65 0.33
N LEU A 276 3.66 -3.91 1.62
CA LEU A 276 3.85 -5.26 2.18
C LEU A 276 2.76 -6.27 1.81
N THR A 277 1.67 -5.83 1.17
CA THR A 277 0.61 -6.73 0.69
C THR A 277 0.63 -6.79 -0.82
N VAL A 278 0.10 -5.78 -1.52
CA VAL A 278 -0.08 -5.79 -2.97
C VAL A 278 1.24 -5.93 -3.70
N ASP A 279 2.23 -5.10 -3.34
CA ASP A 279 3.53 -5.13 -4.02
C ASP A 279 4.28 -6.43 -3.69
N PHE A 280 4.17 -6.94 -2.45
CA PHE A 280 4.71 -8.24 -2.06
C PHE A 280 4.14 -9.40 -2.90
N PHE A 281 2.82 -9.49 -3.00
CA PHE A 281 2.15 -10.50 -3.82
C PHE A 281 2.58 -10.41 -5.29
N SER A 282 2.67 -9.20 -5.84
CA SER A 282 3.08 -8.99 -7.22
C SER A 282 4.54 -9.41 -7.46
N ALA A 283 5.45 -9.08 -6.54
CA ALA A 283 6.87 -9.44 -6.62
C ALA A 283 7.07 -10.96 -6.46
N MET A 284 6.29 -11.61 -5.58
CA MET A 284 6.30 -13.07 -5.44
C MET A 284 5.85 -13.74 -6.72
N PHE A 285 4.77 -13.27 -7.34
CA PHE A 285 4.27 -13.79 -8.61
C PHE A 285 5.32 -13.63 -9.72
N VAL A 286 5.91 -12.44 -9.86
CA VAL A 286 6.98 -12.18 -10.82
C VAL A 286 8.17 -13.13 -10.60
N SER A 287 8.57 -13.36 -9.34
CA SER A 287 9.65 -14.29 -9.00
C SER A 287 9.33 -15.73 -9.42
N VAL A 288 8.11 -16.19 -9.15
CA VAL A 288 7.63 -17.51 -9.58
C VAL A 288 7.62 -17.60 -11.10
N CYS A 289 7.11 -16.58 -11.81
CA CYS A 289 7.10 -16.54 -13.28
C CYS A 289 8.51 -16.57 -13.86
N ILE A 290 9.46 -15.79 -13.34
CA ILE A 290 10.86 -15.77 -13.81
C ILE A 290 11.50 -17.14 -13.58
N SER A 291 11.21 -17.80 -12.46
CA SER A 291 11.77 -19.13 -12.15
C SER A 291 11.14 -20.28 -12.94
N SER A 292 9.87 -20.15 -13.36
CA SER A 292 9.09 -21.18 -14.05
C SER A 292 9.01 -20.98 -15.57
N SER A 293 9.40 -19.82 -16.09
CA SER A 293 9.29 -19.49 -17.51
C SER A 293 10.31 -20.25 -18.35
N GLY A 294 9.82 -21.13 -19.22
CA GLY A 294 10.63 -21.93 -20.14
C GLY A 294 11.44 -21.10 -21.15
N PRO A 295 10.84 -20.13 -21.88
CA PRO A 295 11.57 -19.31 -22.85
C PRO A 295 12.24 -18.09 -22.21
N THR A 296 13.52 -17.87 -22.49
CA THR A 296 14.31 -16.73 -22.00
C THR A 296 13.72 -15.36 -22.37
N TYR A 297 13.02 -15.24 -23.50
CA TYR A 297 12.40 -13.98 -23.92
C TYR A 297 11.29 -13.51 -22.96
N LEU A 298 10.60 -14.43 -22.28
CA LEU A 298 9.51 -14.11 -21.37
C LEU A 298 10.05 -13.40 -20.12
N SER A 299 11.13 -13.95 -19.54
CA SER A 299 11.82 -13.34 -18.41
C SER A 299 12.38 -11.95 -18.77
N VAL A 300 12.95 -11.80 -19.97
CA VAL A 300 13.43 -10.49 -20.47
C VAL A 300 12.28 -9.48 -20.59
N LEU A 301 11.12 -9.91 -21.09
CA LEU A 301 9.94 -9.04 -21.21
C LEU A 301 9.42 -8.57 -19.84
N ILE A 302 9.38 -9.48 -18.86
CA ILE A 302 8.99 -9.16 -17.48
C ILE A 302 9.93 -8.11 -16.90
N ILE A 303 11.25 -8.34 -17.00
CA ILE A 303 12.27 -7.40 -16.51
C ILE A 303 12.14 -6.05 -17.22
N ALA A 304 11.93 -6.03 -18.54
CA ALA A 304 11.78 -4.79 -19.29
C ALA A 304 10.51 -4.01 -18.92
N ALA A 305 9.40 -4.70 -18.66
CA ALA A 305 8.15 -4.08 -18.22
C ALA A 305 8.32 -3.44 -16.84
N ASP A 306 9.02 -4.11 -15.93
CA ASP A 306 9.28 -3.64 -14.59
C ASP A 306 10.19 -2.40 -14.57
N ILE A 307 11.26 -2.41 -15.37
CA ILE A 307 12.09 -1.21 -15.62
C ILE A 307 11.23 -0.06 -16.14
N GLY A 308 10.29 -0.35 -17.05
CA GLY A 308 9.35 0.64 -17.56
C GLY A 308 8.47 1.24 -16.46
N GLN A 309 7.97 0.42 -15.54
CA GLN A 309 7.17 0.87 -14.39
C GLN A 309 8.02 1.75 -13.45
N ILE A 310 9.22 1.30 -13.09
CA ILE A 310 10.17 2.06 -12.26
C ILE A 310 10.46 3.44 -12.87
N MET A 311 10.72 3.50 -14.18
CA MET A 311 10.98 4.77 -14.88
C MET A 311 9.79 5.74 -14.82
N LEU A 312 8.55 5.23 -14.87
CA LEU A 312 7.35 6.04 -14.74
C LEU A 312 7.19 6.59 -13.33
N GLU A 313 7.39 5.76 -12.31
CA GLU A 313 7.33 6.17 -10.90
C GLU A 313 8.40 7.23 -10.58
N PHE A 314 9.62 7.03 -11.09
CA PHE A 314 10.70 8.01 -10.96
C PHE A 314 10.40 9.33 -11.67
N ARG A 315 9.82 9.27 -12.87
CA ARG A 315 9.39 10.47 -13.61
C ARG A 315 8.35 11.26 -12.82
N GLU A 316 7.41 10.58 -12.18
CA GLU A 316 6.38 11.22 -11.38
C GLU A 316 6.97 11.97 -10.19
N VAL A 317 7.82 11.31 -9.40
CA VAL A 317 8.52 11.94 -8.27
C VAL A 317 9.36 13.12 -8.75
N ARG A 318 10.03 12.98 -9.90
CA ARG A 318 10.83 14.06 -10.50
C ARG A 318 9.97 15.26 -10.88
N ASP A 319 8.75 15.06 -11.37
CA ASP A 319 7.88 16.16 -11.79
C ASP A 319 7.21 16.83 -10.58
N ASN A 320 6.70 16.05 -9.61
CA ASN A 320 6.17 16.58 -8.35
C ASN A 320 7.22 17.35 -7.52
N SER A 321 8.48 16.96 -7.66
CA SER A 321 9.55 17.65 -6.96
C SER A 321 10.00 18.94 -7.61
N LYS A 322 9.87 19.09 -8.94
CA LYS A 322 10.18 20.36 -9.60
C LYS A 322 9.25 21.47 -9.08
N THR A 323 7.97 21.17 -8.93
CA THR A 323 7.00 22.13 -8.38
C THR A 323 7.37 22.52 -6.94
N LEU A 324 7.74 21.55 -6.10
CA LEU A 324 8.18 21.84 -4.73
C LEU A 324 9.48 22.65 -4.67
N LEU A 325 10.46 22.35 -5.52
CA LEU A 325 11.71 23.11 -5.59
C LEU A 325 11.47 24.55 -6.02
N THR A 326 10.56 24.80 -6.97
CA THR A 326 10.20 26.18 -7.35
C THR A 326 9.54 26.94 -6.20
N LEU A 327 8.73 26.27 -5.36
CA LEU A 327 8.16 26.87 -4.16
C LEU A 327 9.25 27.18 -3.14
N LEU A 328 10.20 26.27 -2.92
CA LEU A 328 11.33 26.45 -2.02
C LEU A 328 12.25 27.60 -2.44
N GLU A 329 12.62 27.68 -3.72
CA GLU A 329 13.48 28.74 -4.27
C GLU A 329 12.78 30.09 -4.14
N SER A 330 11.49 30.15 -4.52
CA SER A 330 10.69 31.38 -4.38
C SER A 330 10.51 31.83 -2.93
N ALA A 331 10.53 30.90 -1.96
CA ALA A 331 10.50 31.22 -0.54
C ALA A 331 11.89 31.65 -0.05
N GLY A 332 12.94 30.89 -0.38
CA GLY A 332 14.32 31.13 0.04
C GLY A 332 14.90 32.45 -0.46
N GLU A 333 14.66 32.81 -1.72
CA GLU A 333 15.08 34.11 -2.27
C GLU A 333 14.42 35.28 -1.54
N ARG A 334 13.17 35.13 -1.07
CA ARG A 334 12.45 36.19 -0.37
C ARG A 334 12.88 36.33 1.09
N TYR A 335 13.25 35.23 1.75
CA TYR A 335 13.83 35.28 3.10
C TYR A 335 15.25 35.85 3.10
N ALA A 336 16.05 35.57 2.06
CA ALA A 336 17.37 36.18 1.89
C ALA A 336 17.30 37.71 1.70
N VAL A 337 16.18 38.23 1.18
CA VAL A 337 15.93 39.67 1.02
C VAL A 337 15.50 40.35 2.33
N GLN A 338 15.05 39.59 3.35
CA GLN A 338 14.49 40.13 4.60
C GLN A 338 15.39 39.97 5.84
N GLY A 339 16.55 39.33 5.74
CA GLY A 339 17.46 39.10 6.88
C GLY A 339 18.88 39.61 6.65
N GLU A 340 19.30 40.61 7.43
CA GLU A 340 20.72 40.90 7.67
C GLU A 340 21.39 39.67 8.34
N THR A 341 22.51 39.26 7.73
CA THR A 341 23.60 38.40 8.26
C THR A 341 23.31 37.61 9.55
N ALA A 342 22.88 36.36 9.39
CA ALA A 342 23.11 35.33 10.40
C ALA A 342 23.81 34.13 9.74
N ASN A 343 25.08 33.94 10.09
CA ASN A 343 25.94 32.84 9.65
C ASN A 343 25.36 31.48 10.07
N TYR A 344 24.59 30.84 9.21
CA TYR A 344 24.29 29.40 9.32
C TYR A 344 25.24 28.61 8.42
N SER A 345 26.32 28.11 9.02
CA SER A 345 27.21 27.13 8.43
C SER A 345 26.88 25.74 8.99
N THR A 346 25.97 25.01 8.33
CA THR A 346 25.82 23.55 8.49
C THR A 346 25.28 22.92 7.20
N PRO A 347 25.80 21.74 6.78
CA PRO A 347 25.74 21.30 5.39
C PRO A 347 24.46 20.58 4.99
N ASN A 348 23.77 21.17 4.01
CA ASN A 348 23.04 20.60 2.86
C ASN A 348 21.98 19.48 3.02
N THR A 349 21.94 18.62 4.02
CA THR A 349 20.91 17.54 4.16
C THR A 349 19.56 18.01 4.68
N THR A 350 19.53 19.21 5.24
CA THR A 350 18.47 19.65 6.13
C THR A 350 17.44 20.57 5.47
N TYR A 351 17.69 21.14 4.29
CA TYR A 351 16.95 22.32 3.81
C TYR A 351 15.43 22.12 3.62
N LEU A 352 14.98 21.04 2.96
CA LEU A 352 13.55 20.80 2.74
C LEU A 352 12.84 20.38 4.04
N LEU A 353 13.40 19.40 4.74
CA LEU A 353 12.83 18.87 5.98
C LEU A 353 12.80 19.95 7.07
N SER A 354 13.89 20.71 7.23
CA SER A 354 13.99 21.79 8.22
C SER A 354 13.07 22.96 7.89
N GLN A 355 12.87 23.30 6.61
CA GLN A 355 11.91 24.35 6.25
C GLN A 355 10.48 23.92 6.52
N ILE A 356 10.07 22.70 6.15
CA ILE A 356 8.74 22.20 6.48
C ILE A 356 8.56 22.17 8.01
N LEU A 357 9.58 21.76 8.75
CA LEU A 357 9.56 21.75 10.22
C LEU A 357 9.55 23.15 10.83
N ALA A 358 10.25 24.13 10.26
CA ALA A 358 10.22 25.52 10.73
C ALA A 358 8.82 26.11 10.58
N VAL A 359 8.17 25.88 9.44
CA VAL A 359 6.81 26.36 9.17
C VAL A 359 5.77 25.64 10.06
N THR A 360 5.92 24.33 10.28
CA THR A 360 4.98 23.57 11.11
C THR A 360 5.16 23.82 12.62
N ARG A 361 6.38 24.10 13.09
CA ARG A 361 6.66 24.47 14.48
C ARG A 361 6.09 25.84 14.85
N ASN A 362 6.14 26.81 13.94
CA ASN A 362 5.68 28.19 14.19
C ASN A 362 4.85 28.76 13.02
N PRO A 363 3.62 28.28 12.76
CA PRO A 363 2.83 28.71 11.61
C PRO A 363 2.49 30.22 11.62
N ALA A 364 2.40 30.82 12.81
CA ALA A 364 2.14 32.25 12.97
C ALA A 364 3.29 33.12 12.44
N ALA A 365 4.55 32.67 12.55
CA ALA A 365 5.71 33.39 12.03
C ALA A 365 5.74 33.45 10.49
N PHE A 366 4.99 32.56 9.83
CA PHE A 366 4.88 32.46 8.37
C PHE A 366 3.56 33.01 7.83
N ASN A 367 2.86 33.85 8.60
CA ASN A 367 1.56 34.42 8.24
C ASN A 367 0.48 33.35 7.92
N ILE A 368 0.59 32.14 8.48
CA ILE A 368 -0.36 31.05 8.21
C ILE A 368 -1.50 31.08 9.24
N VAL A 369 -2.68 31.45 8.77
CA VAL A 369 -3.91 31.51 9.58
C VAL A 369 -4.56 30.13 9.77
N SER A 370 -4.33 29.17 8.86
CA SER A 370 -4.93 27.84 8.96
C SER A 370 -4.25 26.77 8.11
N LEU A 371 -3.87 25.67 8.76
CA LEU A 371 -3.35 24.42 8.18
C LEU A 371 -4.39 23.28 8.24
N LYS A 372 -5.66 23.57 7.93
CA LYS A 372 -6.74 22.57 7.96
C LYS A 372 -6.50 21.29 7.16
N ARG A 373 -5.57 21.28 6.19
CA ARG A 373 -5.27 20.10 5.36
C ARG A 373 -4.17 19.21 5.96
N THR A 374 -3.42 19.68 6.95
CA THR A 374 -2.31 18.93 7.52
C THR A 374 -2.73 18.35 8.87
N ARG A 375 -2.34 17.10 9.11
CA ARG A 375 -2.63 16.41 10.35
C ARG A 375 -1.49 16.65 11.35
N LEU A 376 -1.85 17.03 12.57
CA LEU A 376 -0.88 17.23 13.64
C LEU A 376 -0.40 15.88 14.22
N TRP A 377 -1.34 15.07 14.72
CA TRP A 377 -1.07 13.81 15.41
C TRP A 377 -1.08 12.59 14.47
N ALA A 378 -0.14 11.67 14.66
CA ALA A 378 -0.20 10.35 14.06
C ALA A 378 -1.31 9.49 14.70
N TYR A 379 -1.72 8.44 14.00
CA TYR A 379 -2.76 7.53 14.53
C TYR A 379 -2.25 6.67 15.71
N LEU A 380 -1.02 6.17 15.62
CA LEU A 380 -0.36 5.43 16.69
C LEU A 380 0.76 6.33 17.23
N PRO A 381 0.89 6.50 18.56
CA PRO A 381 1.87 7.42 19.12
C PRO A 381 3.29 6.99 18.73
N HIS A 382 4.04 7.91 18.13
CA HIS A 382 5.45 7.71 17.83
C HIS A 382 6.29 7.93 19.08
N ARG A 383 7.51 7.39 19.11
CA ARG A 383 8.48 7.74 20.16
C ARG A 383 8.94 9.18 19.96
N ILE A 384 8.29 10.10 20.67
CA ILE A 384 8.63 11.52 20.72
C ILE A 384 9.20 11.87 22.11
N THR A 385 10.07 12.88 22.17
CA THR A 385 10.59 13.39 23.45
C THR A 385 9.48 14.14 24.20
N SER A 386 9.57 14.21 25.54
CA SER A 386 8.56 14.90 26.36
C SER A 386 8.37 16.36 25.94
N GLU A 387 9.45 17.05 25.58
CA GLU A 387 9.40 18.44 25.11
C GLU A 387 8.67 18.59 23.76
N GLN A 388 8.87 17.65 22.83
CA GLN A 388 8.13 17.64 21.55
C GLN A 388 6.65 17.37 21.76
N HIS A 389 6.30 16.47 22.69
CA HIS A 389 4.91 16.20 23.04
C HIS A 389 4.21 17.45 23.59
N ASP A 390 4.85 18.16 24.52
CA ASP A 390 4.33 19.40 25.09
C ASP A 390 4.13 20.48 24.02
N ARG A 391 5.07 20.59 23.07
CA ARG A 391 4.94 21.51 21.92
C ARG A 391 3.78 21.14 21.00
N LEU A 392 3.57 19.86 20.69
CA LEU A 392 2.43 19.41 19.88
C LEU A 392 1.09 19.68 20.59
N ILE A 393 1.03 19.57 21.92
CA ILE A 393 -0.16 19.96 22.70
C ILE A 393 -0.44 21.46 22.58
N VAL A 394 0.59 22.31 22.68
CA VAL A 394 0.45 23.77 22.48
C VAL A 394 -0.03 24.09 21.06
N LEU A 395 0.50 23.41 20.05
CA LEU A 395 0.07 23.58 18.66
C LEU A 395 -1.36 23.07 18.42
N GLU A 396 -1.81 22.03 19.12
CA GLU A 396 -3.20 21.60 19.08
C GLU A 396 -4.13 22.66 19.67
N ALA A 397 -3.75 23.26 20.82
CA ALA A 397 -4.51 24.33 21.46
C ALA A 397 -4.65 25.59 20.57
N SER A 398 -3.70 25.83 19.67
CA SER A 398 -3.74 26.95 18.72
C SER A 398 -4.84 26.83 17.64
N ALA A 399 -5.47 25.66 17.49
CA ALA A 399 -6.53 25.37 16.49
C ALA A 399 -6.17 25.69 15.02
N VAL A 400 -4.87 25.86 14.70
CA VAL A 400 -4.38 26.12 13.34
C VAL A 400 -4.52 24.86 12.46
N TYR A 401 -4.33 23.68 13.06
CA TYR A 401 -4.34 22.38 12.40
C TYR A 401 -5.74 21.77 12.24
N GLY A 402 -5.87 20.77 11.34
CA GLY A 402 -7.11 20.01 11.20
C GLY A 402 -7.47 19.21 12.46
N PRO A 403 -8.75 18.88 12.69
CA PRO A 403 -9.19 18.12 13.87
C PRO A 403 -8.51 16.74 13.96
N ARG A 404 -8.42 16.19 15.19
CA ARG A 404 -7.94 14.81 15.44
C ARG A 404 -8.77 13.82 14.64
N GLY A 405 -8.17 13.25 13.59
CA GLY A 405 -8.82 12.32 12.69
C GLY A 405 -9.77 13.00 11.68
N LEU A 406 -9.65 12.56 10.42
CA LEU A 406 -10.37 13.02 9.23
C LEU A 406 -10.10 14.45 8.76
N ILE A 407 -9.35 14.57 7.66
CA ILE A 407 -9.88 15.18 6.42
C ILE A 407 -9.28 14.48 5.20
N SER A 408 -10.01 13.56 4.55
CA SER A 408 -9.88 13.40 3.10
C SER A 408 -11.23 13.72 2.46
N ARG A 409 -11.22 14.80 1.68
CA ARG A 409 -12.34 15.52 1.05
C ARG A 409 -13.24 14.66 0.15
N THR A 410 -12.84 13.41 -0.12
CA THR A 410 -13.53 12.49 -1.02
C THR A 410 -14.89 12.01 -0.47
N ARG A 411 -15.18 12.12 0.84
CA ARG A 411 -16.54 11.82 1.37
C ARG A 411 -17.60 12.78 0.85
N ARG A 412 -17.29 14.05 0.53
CA ARG A 412 -18.29 15.02 0.02
C ARG A 412 -18.58 14.84 -1.47
N ARG A 413 -17.56 14.62 -2.32
CA ARG A 413 -17.77 14.44 -3.77
C ARG A 413 -18.47 13.12 -4.11
N SER A 414 -18.10 12.00 -3.48
CA SER A 414 -18.72 10.70 -3.79
C SER A 414 -20.14 10.55 -3.23
N SER A 415 -20.45 11.16 -2.07
CA SER A 415 -21.80 11.12 -1.51
C SER A 415 -22.77 12.09 -2.19
N GLN A 416 -22.31 13.26 -2.67
CA GLN A 416 -23.12 14.12 -3.54
C GLN A 416 -23.33 13.49 -4.90
N ALA A 417 -22.28 12.94 -5.56
CA ALA A 417 -22.44 12.26 -6.84
C ALA A 417 -23.37 11.05 -6.72
N ARG A 418 -23.20 10.19 -5.70
CA ARG A 418 -24.04 8.98 -5.51
C ARG A 418 -25.48 9.31 -5.05
N ARG A 419 -25.71 10.43 -4.34
CA ARG A 419 -27.07 10.95 -4.06
C ARG A 419 -27.72 11.58 -5.28
N GLN A 420 -26.95 12.23 -6.15
CA GLN A 420 -27.43 12.85 -7.38
C GLN A 420 -27.75 11.77 -8.44
N SER A 421 -26.95 10.71 -8.55
CA SER A 421 -27.24 9.53 -9.39
C SER A 421 -28.48 8.77 -8.91
N ARG A 422 -28.66 8.60 -7.59
CA ARG A 422 -29.89 7.98 -7.04
C ARG A 422 -31.13 8.84 -7.27
N ARG A 423 -31.01 10.18 -7.17
CA ARG A 423 -32.12 11.09 -7.53
C ARG A 423 -32.43 11.09 -9.02
N LEU A 424 -31.42 10.94 -9.89
CA LEU A 424 -31.62 10.86 -11.34
C LEU A 424 -32.23 9.52 -11.78
N LEU A 425 -31.90 8.41 -11.10
CA LEU A 425 -32.49 7.09 -11.37
C LEU A 425 -33.91 6.93 -10.79
N LEU A 426 -34.23 7.59 -9.68
CA LEU A 426 -35.59 7.58 -9.09
C LEU A 426 -36.54 8.62 -9.73
N ASN A 427 -36.03 9.65 -10.41
CA ASN A 427 -36.86 10.65 -11.11
C ASN A 427 -37.32 10.20 -12.51
N TRP A 428 -36.97 8.99 -12.94
CA TRP A 428 -37.37 8.45 -14.25
C TRP A 428 -38.54 7.48 -14.20
N GLN A 429 -39.29 7.44 -13.08
CA GLN A 429 -40.61 6.83 -13.02
C GLN A 429 -41.52 7.66 -12.10
N LEU A 430 -42.73 7.95 -12.59
CA LEU A 430 -43.83 8.73 -11.98
C LEU A 430 -43.78 10.26 -12.13
N ALA A 431 -44.45 10.69 -13.21
CA ALA A 431 -44.99 12.03 -13.37
C ALA A 431 -46.25 12.26 -12.51
N LYS A 432 -46.40 13.52 -12.04
CA LYS A 432 -47.57 14.25 -11.47
C LYS A 432 -47.77 14.23 -9.94
N PRO A 433 -48.47 15.24 -9.36
CA PRO A 433 -48.51 16.68 -9.68
C PRO A 433 -48.14 17.57 -8.47
N THR A 434 -47.89 18.85 -8.76
CA THR A 434 -47.67 19.95 -7.82
C THR A 434 -48.76 20.07 -6.75
N SER A 435 -48.35 20.05 -5.48
CA SER A 435 -49.17 20.51 -4.35
C SER A 435 -48.40 21.58 -3.59
N ILE A 436 -49.03 22.74 -3.44
CA ILE A 436 -48.56 23.91 -2.70
C ILE A 436 -49.02 23.72 -1.25
N ALA A 437 -48.08 23.62 -0.31
CA ALA A 437 -48.37 23.69 1.12
C ALA A 437 -47.19 24.31 1.90
N PRO A 438 -47.45 25.06 2.98
CA PRO A 438 -46.58 26.12 3.49
C PRO A 438 -45.43 25.59 4.38
N ALA A 439 -44.32 26.34 4.38
CA ALA A 439 -43.16 26.08 5.21
C ALA A 439 -43.45 26.28 6.71
N PRO A 440 -43.04 25.37 7.61
CA PRO A 440 -43.03 25.67 9.04
C PRO A 440 -41.77 26.45 9.40
N LEU A 441 -42.00 27.66 9.91
CA LEU A 441 -41.04 28.45 10.68
C LEU A 441 -40.66 27.66 11.95
N ASN A 442 -39.36 27.44 12.17
CA ASN A 442 -38.65 27.50 13.46
C ASN A 442 -37.49 26.50 13.55
N ARG A 443 -36.26 27.03 13.35
CA ARG A 443 -35.10 26.77 14.22
C ARG A 443 -34.04 27.83 13.94
N LEU A 444 -34.26 28.99 14.53
CA LEU A 444 -33.25 30.00 14.81
C LEU A 444 -32.24 29.39 15.80
N TRP A 445 -31.13 28.87 15.28
CA TRP A 445 -29.89 28.77 16.05
C TRP A 445 -28.83 29.65 15.39
N SER A 446 -28.51 30.70 16.15
CA SER A 446 -27.30 31.52 16.15
C SER A 446 -26.32 31.28 15.01
N LYS A 447 -26.35 32.19 14.03
CA LYS A 447 -25.15 32.53 13.26
C LYS A 447 -24.11 33.08 14.23
N GLY A 448 -23.14 32.25 14.63
CA GLY A 448 -21.84 32.75 15.07
C GLY A 448 -21.19 33.54 13.93
N PRO A 449 -20.33 34.54 14.23
CA PRO A 449 -19.87 35.48 13.23
C PRO A 449 -19.20 34.75 12.08
N SER A 450 -19.74 34.94 10.88
CA SER A 450 -19.09 34.59 9.63
C SER A 450 -17.65 35.14 9.69
N CYS A 451 -16.66 34.24 9.67
CA CYS A 451 -15.27 34.65 9.53
C CYS A 451 -15.18 35.55 8.30
N ALA A 452 -14.85 36.81 8.54
CA ALA A 452 -14.45 37.74 7.52
C ALA A 452 -13.39 37.07 6.64
N ASN A 453 -13.49 37.27 5.33
CA ASN A 453 -12.41 36.98 4.40
C ASN A 453 -11.22 37.87 4.77
N GLY A 454 -10.41 37.43 5.73
CA GLY A 454 -9.10 38.00 5.98
C GLY A 454 -8.28 37.80 4.72
N ILE A 455 -7.75 38.91 4.19
CA ILE A 455 -6.77 38.93 3.11
C ILE A 455 -5.61 38.04 3.57
N GLN A 456 -5.55 36.79 3.10
CA GLN A 456 -4.41 35.93 3.36
C GLN A 456 -3.24 36.54 2.60
N SER A 457 -2.13 36.83 3.29
CA SER A 457 -0.92 37.28 2.62
C SER A 457 -0.49 36.22 1.61
N VAL A 458 0.02 36.66 0.45
CA VAL A 458 0.53 35.75 -0.59
C VAL A 458 1.57 34.78 -0.02
N GLU A 459 2.34 35.23 0.97
CA GLU A 459 3.31 34.45 1.76
C GLU A 459 2.68 33.31 2.56
N GLY A 460 1.57 33.57 3.26
CA GLY A 460 0.85 32.56 4.04
C GLY A 460 0.24 31.48 3.16
N VAL A 461 -0.13 31.82 1.92
CA VAL A 461 -0.63 30.86 0.91
C VAL A 461 0.50 30.00 0.37
N GLN A 462 1.66 30.59 0.02
CA GLN A 462 2.83 29.85 -0.48
C GLN A 462 3.42 28.91 0.58
N SER A 463 3.61 29.39 1.81
CA SER A 463 4.15 28.58 2.91
C SER A 463 3.22 27.41 3.26
N ARG A 464 1.90 27.63 3.19
CA ARG A 464 0.90 26.57 3.35
C ARG A 464 0.97 25.52 2.24
N GLU A 465 1.13 25.94 0.99
CA GLU A 465 1.23 25.02 -0.14
C GLU A 465 2.55 24.23 -0.10
N LEU A 466 3.64 24.87 0.31
CA LEU A 466 4.94 24.23 0.54
C LEU A 466 4.85 23.12 1.59
N VAL A 467 4.19 23.37 2.73
CA VAL A 467 3.98 22.32 3.75
C VAL A 467 3.09 21.19 3.20
N ALA A 468 2.00 21.53 2.51
CA ALA A 468 1.08 20.51 1.98
C ALA A 468 1.76 19.61 0.93
N GLN A 469 2.46 20.20 -0.04
CA GLN A 469 3.18 19.46 -1.08
C GLN A 469 4.41 18.72 -0.51
N GLY A 470 5.10 19.31 0.47
CA GLY A 470 6.24 18.70 1.14
C GLY A 470 5.87 17.44 1.92
N LEU A 471 4.81 17.49 2.72
CA LEU A 471 4.29 16.33 3.46
C LEU A 471 3.77 15.23 2.54
N GLN A 472 3.17 15.61 1.40
CA GLN A 472 2.72 14.66 0.38
C GLN A 472 3.90 14.02 -0.36
N LEU A 473 4.95 14.79 -0.68
CA LEU A 473 6.16 14.25 -1.30
C LEU A 473 6.86 13.25 -0.36
N GLN A 474 6.96 13.55 0.93
CA GLN A 474 7.52 12.62 1.92
C GLN A 474 6.72 11.33 1.99
N PHE A 475 5.39 11.41 2.05
CA PHE A 475 4.52 10.24 1.97
C PHE A 475 4.79 9.40 0.72
N HIS A 476 4.87 10.05 -0.44
CA HIS A 476 5.13 9.37 -1.70
C HIS A 476 6.52 8.71 -1.75
N CYS A 477 7.55 9.38 -1.22
CA CYS A 477 8.91 8.85 -1.16
C CYS A 477 9.03 7.68 -0.17
N GLU A 478 8.32 7.72 0.97
CA GLU A 478 8.25 6.56 1.89
C GLU A 478 7.66 5.35 1.19
N TYR A 479 6.51 5.54 0.53
CA TYR A 479 5.84 4.49 -0.21
C TYR A 479 6.72 3.91 -1.31
N LEU A 480 7.34 4.76 -2.12
CA LEU A 480 8.22 4.30 -3.20
C LEU A 480 9.43 3.53 -2.66
N ALA A 481 10.06 4.01 -1.57
CA ALA A 481 11.15 3.29 -0.95
C ALA A 481 10.73 1.91 -0.38
N LEU A 482 9.50 1.80 0.13
CA LEU A 482 8.93 0.53 0.60
C LEU A 482 8.63 -0.43 -0.56
N VAL A 483 8.10 0.07 -1.69
CA VAL A 483 7.84 -0.74 -2.89
C VAL A 483 9.15 -1.33 -3.42
N GLU A 484 10.14 -0.47 -3.66
CA GLU A 484 11.47 -0.89 -4.14
C GLU A 484 12.14 -1.87 -3.16
N TYR A 485 11.99 -1.65 -1.85
CA TYR A 485 12.49 -2.59 -0.84
C TYR A 485 11.81 -3.97 -0.93
N VAL A 486 10.49 -4.01 -1.10
CA VAL A 486 9.74 -5.26 -1.23
C VAL A 486 10.13 -5.98 -2.52
N GLU A 487 10.23 -5.25 -3.64
CA GLU A 487 10.67 -5.78 -4.93
C GLU A 487 12.12 -6.31 -4.87
N CYS A 488 13.00 -5.73 -4.05
CA CYS A 488 14.33 -6.29 -3.78
C CYS A 488 14.29 -7.56 -2.90
N VAL A 489 13.56 -7.52 -1.78
CA VAL A 489 13.65 -8.54 -0.73
C VAL A 489 12.91 -9.81 -1.13
N VAL A 490 11.78 -9.68 -1.82
CA VAL A 490 10.93 -10.82 -2.16
C VAL A 490 11.63 -11.84 -3.06
N PRO A 491 12.26 -11.47 -4.19
CA PRO A 491 13.01 -12.40 -5.03
C PRO A 491 14.18 -13.06 -4.27
N LEU A 492 14.85 -12.33 -3.37
CA LEU A 492 15.93 -12.88 -2.55
C LEU A 492 15.41 -13.92 -1.55
N VAL A 493 14.29 -13.64 -0.87
CA VAL A 493 13.63 -14.58 0.05
C VAL A 493 13.18 -15.82 -0.71
N PHE A 494 12.57 -15.64 -1.88
CA PHE A 494 12.15 -16.74 -2.76
C PHE A 494 13.34 -17.60 -3.19
N ALA A 495 14.38 -17.00 -3.78
CA ALA A 495 15.57 -17.72 -4.25
C ALA A 495 16.31 -18.43 -3.11
N THR A 496 16.45 -17.77 -1.95
CA THR A 496 17.08 -18.38 -0.76
C THR A 496 16.28 -19.58 -0.26
N ASN A 497 14.95 -19.45 -0.18
CA ASN A 497 14.09 -20.57 0.20
C ASN A 497 14.22 -21.75 -0.78
N LYS A 498 14.26 -21.50 -2.10
CA LYS A 498 14.47 -22.56 -3.10
C LYS A 498 15.84 -23.22 -3.00
N LEU A 499 16.90 -22.45 -2.70
CA LEU A 499 18.23 -23.01 -2.45
C LEU A 499 18.27 -23.91 -1.22
N ILE A 500 17.66 -23.49 -0.11
CA ILE A 500 17.55 -24.32 1.11
C ILE A 500 16.75 -25.58 0.81
N LEU A 501 15.60 -25.43 0.14
CA LEU A 501 14.71 -26.54 -0.17
C LEU A 501 15.37 -27.59 -1.06
N LYS A 502 16.26 -27.19 -1.99
CA LYS A 502 17.00 -28.11 -2.87
C LYS A 502 17.86 -29.13 -2.10
N GLU A 503 18.36 -28.75 -0.92
CA GLU A 503 19.16 -29.61 -0.06
C GLU A 503 18.30 -30.49 0.87
N LEU A 504 16.97 -30.27 0.89
CA LEU A 504 16.04 -30.97 1.76
C LEU A 504 15.26 -32.06 1.00
N PRO A 505 14.90 -33.17 1.68
CA PRO A 505 14.19 -34.28 1.05
C PRO A 505 12.79 -33.89 0.53
N ASN A 506 12.22 -32.81 1.07
CA ASN A 506 10.90 -32.33 0.70
C ASN A 506 10.85 -31.65 -0.68
N ALA A 507 12.00 -31.38 -1.33
CA ALA A 507 12.06 -30.77 -2.66
C ALA A 507 11.21 -31.51 -3.70
N VAL A 508 11.06 -32.83 -3.57
CA VAL A 508 10.29 -33.70 -4.49
C VAL A 508 8.79 -33.35 -4.48
N TYR A 509 8.30 -32.74 -3.40
CA TYR A 509 6.88 -32.42 -3.24
C TYR A 509 6.44 -31.07 -3.82
N TYR A 510 7.35 -30.35 -4.47
CA TYR A 510 7.09 -29.10 -5.16
C TYR A 510 7.05 -29.28 -6.68
N PRO A 511 6.33 -28.43 -7.43
CA PRO A 511 6.16 -28.56 -8.87
C PRO A 511 7.51 -28.60 -9.59
N GLY A 512 7.80 -29.74 -10.24
CA GLY A 512 9.04 -29.98 -11.00
C GLY A 512 10.29 -30.30 -10.19
N GLY A 513 10.16 -30.49 -8.88
CA GLY A 513 11.22 -30.93 -7.98
C GLY A 513 12.46 -30.03 -7.95
N ALA A 514 13.56 -30.55 -7.39
CA ALA A 514 14.87 -29.89 -7.39
C ALA A 514 15.40 -29.59 -8.83
N SER A 515 14.86 -30.25 -9.86
CA SER A 515 15.27 -30.09 -11.26
C SER A 515 14.73 -28.82 -11.93
N LYS A 516 13.56 -28.29 -11.52
CA LYS A 516 13.02 -27.05 -12.12
C LYS A 516 13.79 -25.81 -11.70
N TRP A 517 14.34 -25.77 -10.48
CA TRP A 517 15.18 -24.66 -10.00
C TRP A 517 16.64 -24.86 -10.40
N GLY A 518 16.85 -25.09 -11.70
CA GLY A 518 18.18 -25.15 -12.29
C GLY A 518 18.97 -23.87 -12.05
N VAL A 519 20.29 -23.94 -12.26
CA VAL A 519 21.20 -22.80 -12.06
C VAL A 519 20.77 -21.58 -12.88
N THR A 520 20.21 -21.79 -14.07
CA THR A 520 19.72 -20.73 -14.96
C THR A 520 18.47 -20.03 -14.42
N ALA A 521 17.48 -20.77 -13.91
CA ALA A 521 16.26 -20.20 -13.35
C ALA A 521 16.56 -19.34 -12.11
N LEU A 522 17.40 -19.85 -11.20
CA LEU A 522 17.84 -19.10 -10.02
C LEU A 522 18.72 -17.91 -10.42
N ALA A 523 19.61 -18.06 -11.41
CA ALA A 523 20.41 -16.95 -11.91
C ALA A 523 19.56 -15.81 -12.47
N ASN A 524 18.46 -16.11 -13.16
CA ASN A 524 17.53 -15.09 -13.66
C ASN A 524 16.83 -14.36 -12.50
N VAL A 525 16.43 -15.07 -11.44
CA VAL A 525 15.84 -14.45 -10.24
C VAL A 525 16.86 -13.58 -9.50
N PHE A 526 18.12 -14.03 -9.39
CA PHE A 526 19.19 -13.21 -8.80
C PHE A 526 19.54 -11.99 -9.65
N LEU A 527 19.54 -12.12 -10.98
CA LEU A 527 19.73 -11.00 -11.90
C LEU A 527 18.60 -9.98 -11.73
N TYR A 528 17.35 -10.46 -11.64
CA TYR A 528 16.19 -9.61 -11.36
C TYR A 528 16.35 -8.88 -10.02
N ALA A 529 16.64 -9.59 -8.94
CA ALA A 529 16.90 -9.00 -7.62
C ALA A 529 18.04 -7.97 -7.65
N ALA A 530 19.10 -8.21 -8.42
CA ALA A 530 20.21 -7.28 -8.57
C ALA A 530 19.81 -5.98 -9.29
N LEU A 531 18.91 -6.06 -10.27
CA LEU A 531 18.36 -4.90 -10.96
C LEU A 531 17.49 -4.06 -10.01
N ASP A 532 16.66 -4.68 -9.18
CA ASP A 532 15.84 -3.98 -8.18
C ASP A 532 16.73 -3.32 -7.11
N ILE A 533 17.78 -4.00 -6.66
CA ILE A 533 18.77 -3.41 -5.74
C ILE A 533 19.41 -2.18 -6.39
N CYS A 534 19.79 -2.27 -7.67
CA CYS A 534 20.31 -1.12 -8.41
C CYS A 534 19.28 0.01 -8.48
N SER A 535 18.00 -0.30 -8.73
CA SER A 535 16.91 0.68 -8.73
C SER A 535 16.77 1.39 -7.38
N LEU A 536 16.76 0.66 -6.27
CA LEU A 536 16.72 1.22 -4.92
C LEU A 536 17.92 2.14 -4.65
N PHE A 537 19.12 1.77 -5.10
CA PHE A 537 20.30 2.63 -4.99
C PHE A 537 20.20 3.88 -5.86
N LEU A 538 19.68 3.76 -7.08
CA LEU A 538 19.44 4.89 -7.99
C LEU A 538 18.41 5.86 -7.41
N LEU A 539 17.32 5.35 -6.83
CA LEU A 539 16.32 6.13 -6.13
C LEU A 539 16.93 6.86 -4.93
N ASN A 540 17.68 6.14 -4.09
CA ASN A 540 18.37 6.73 -2.94
C ASN A 540 19.37 7.81 -3.37
N HIS A 541 20.14 7.56 -4.43
CA HIS A 541 21.08 8.54 -4.98
C HIS A 541 20.36 9.79 -5.50
N PHE A 542 19.29 9.62 -6.29
CA PHE A 542 18.52 10.72 -6.86
C PHE A 542 17.87 11.59 -5.78
N LEU A 543 17.17 10.97 -4.82
CA LEU A 543 16.49 11.70 -3.76
C LEU A 543 17.49 12.38 -2.82
N LYS A 544 18.61 11.72 -2.51
CA LYS A 544 19.69 12.34 -1.73
C LYS A 544 20.35 13.49 -2.47
N ARG A 545 20.54 13.41 -3.79
CA ARG A 545 21.12 14.51 -4.57
C ARG A 545 20.16 15.70 -4.70
N LYS A 546 18.85 15.44 -4.80
CA LYS A 546 17.85 16.46 -5.16
C LYS A 546 17.11 17.09 -3.98
N PHE A 547 16.84 16.34 -2.92
CA PHE A 547 16.13 16.82 -1.72
C PHE A 547 16.95 16.71 -0.44
N VAL A 548 18.08 16.03 -0.54
CA VAL A 548 19.05 15.86 0.52
C VAL A 548 18.50 15.17 1.78
N PHE A 549 17.37 14.47 1.66
CA PHE A 549 16.98 13.39 2.58
C PHE A 549 17.41 12.04 1.98
N SER A 550 17.68 11.04 2.84
CA SER A 550 18.02 9.68 2.39
C SER A 550 16.80 8.75 2.46
N PRO A 551 16.32 8.23 1.32
CA PRO A 551 15.24 7.23 1.30
C PRO A 551 15.51 5.99 2.13
N LEU A 552 16.77 5.56 2.25
CA LEU A 552 17.13 4.42 3.10
C LEU A 552 16.83 4.68 4.58
N TYR A 553 17.06 5.91 5.06
CA TYR A 553 16.68 6.29 6.42
C TYR A 553 15.16 6.33 6.59
N GLN A 554 14.45 6.83 5.59
CA GLN A 554 12.99 6.87 5.60
C GLN A 554 12.38 5.46 5.56
N LEU A 555 12.97 4.54 4.79
CA LEU A 555 12.63 3.13 4.74
C LEU A 555 12.86 2.47 6.10
N ALA A 556 14.06 2.57 6.67
CA ALA A 556 14.35 1.97 7.98
C ALA A 556 13.48 2.58 9.10
N PHE A 557 13.19 3.88 9.03
CA PHE A 557 12.22 4.52 9.92
C PHE A 557 10.81 3.92 9.76
N ALA A 558 10.33 3.68 8.54
CA ALA A 558 9.03 3.05 8.32
C ALA A 558 8.98 1.62 8.85
N LEU A 559 10.06 0.84 8.62
CA LEU A 559 10.20 -0.53 9.13
C LEU A 559 10.28 -0.57 10.66
N GLU A 560 11.06 0.30 11.31
CA GLU A 560 11.20 0.34 12.77
C GLU A 560 9.96 0.92 13.46
N SER A 561 9.40 2.03 12.95
CA SER A 561 8.24 2.70 13.56
C SER A 561 7.01 1.79 13.61
N SER A 562 6.90 0.89 12.63
CA SER A 562 5.79 -0.07 12.51
C SER A 562 6.27 -1.51 12.68
N MET A 563 7.38 -1.74 13.40
CA MET A 563 8.09 -3.03 13.42
C MET A 563 7.18 -4.23 13.72
N HIS A 564 6.32 -4.12 14.73
CA HIS A 564 5.43 -5.23 15.10
C HIS A 564 4.46 -5.59 13.96
N PHE A 565 3.87 -4.59 13.30
CA PHE A 565 2.97 -4.80 12.17
C PHE A 565 3.72 -5.34 10.95
N VAL A 566 4.86 -4.72 10.60
CA VAL A 566 5.72 -5.11 9.48
C VAL A 566 6.17 -6.57 9.61
N GLN A 567 6.68 -6.95 10.79
CA GLN A 567 7.09 -8.32 11.09
C GLN A 567 5.92 -9.30 10.99
N GLY A 568 4.75 -8.95 11.55
CA GLY A 568 3.56 -9.80 11.49
C GLY A 568 3.10 -10.05 10.04
N VAL A 569 3.02 -9.01 9.22
CA VAL A 569 2.63 -9.13 7.81
C VAL A 569 3.67 -9.93 7.03
N LEU A 570 4.96 -9.57 7.10
CA LEU A 570 6.01 -10.32 6.40
C LEU A 570 6.08 -11.78 6.84
N PHE A 571 5.89 -12.07 8.12
CA PHE A 571 5.82 -13.45 8.60
C PHE A 571 4.67 -14.21 7.95
N ILE A 572 3.48 -13.60 7.92
CA ILE A 572 2.29 -14.21 7.31
C ILE A 572 2.49 -14.46 5.81
N GLU A 573 3.01 -13.46 5.10
CA GLU A 573 3.26 -13.54 3.67
C GLU A 573 4.34 -14.57 3.32
N ILE A 574 5.50 -14.51 3.97
CA ILE A 574 6.64 -15.40 3.69
C ILE A 574 6.26 -16.85 4.02
N VAL A 575 5.74 -17.11 5.22
CA VAL A 575 5.39 -18.47 5.64
C VAL A 575 4.18 -18.99 4.86
N GLY A 576 3.19 -18.14 4.56
CA GLY A 576 2.01 -18.55 3.80
C GLY A 576 2.30 -18.82 2.33
N LEU A 577 2.99 -17.90 1.63
CA LEU A 577 3.15 -17.95 0.17
C LEU A 577 4.26 -18.89 -0.28
N LEU A 578 5.36 -19.02 0.46
CA LEU A 578 6.43 -19.98 0.09
C LEU A 578 5.95 -21.44 0.14
N GLN A 579 4.90 -21.70 0.92
CA GLN A 579 4.30 -23.02 1.11
C GLN A 579 3.24 -23.32 0.05
N TYR A 580 2.74 -22.30 -0.66
CA TYR A 580 1.59 -22.40 -1.54
C TYR A 580 1.72 -23.48 -2.63
N GLU A 581 2.92 -23.64 -3.21
CA GLU A 581 3.21 -24.63 -4.26
C GLU A 581 3.34 -26.09 -3.76
N LEU A 582 3.18 -26.35 -2.46
CA LEU A 582 3.35 -27.70 -1.90
C LEU A 582 2.19 -28.61 -2.32
N MET A 583 2.48 -29.78 -2.90
CA MET A 583 1.47 -30.74 -3.36
C MET A 583 0.49 -31.22 -2.26
N HIS A 584 0.87 -31.13 -0.99
CA HIS A 584 -0.01 -31.49 0.14
C HIS A 584 -1.05 -30.42 0.47
N LEU A 585 -0.83 -29.17 0.02
CA LEU A 585 -1.70 -28.02 0.26
C LEU A 585 -2.60 -27.70 -0.95
N ASP A 586 -2.23 -28.13 -2.15
CA ASP A 586 -3.09 -28.00 -3.33
C ASP A 586 -2.90 -29.18 -4.30
N THR A 587 -4.02 -29.69 -4.81
CA THR A 587 -4.03 -30.80 -5.76
C THR A 587 -4.00 -30.19 -7.16
N ASN A 588 -2.88 -30.35 -7.87
CA ASN A 588 -2.63 -29.99 -9.28
C ASN A 588 -3.87 -29.61 -10.11
N SER A 589 -3.73 -28.57 -10.94
CA SER A 589 -4.72 -28.08 -11.93
C SER A 589 -5.45 -29.16 -12.75
N SER A 590 -4.85 -30.34 -12.94
CA SER A 590 -5.49 -31.52 -13.53
C SER A 590 -6.78 -31.98 -12.83
N THR A 591 -6.86 -31.88 -11.50
CA THR A 591 -8.04 -32.29 -10.71
C THR A 591 -9.15 -31.24 -10.77
N PHE A 592 -8.79 -29.96 -10.90
CA PHE A 592 -9.74 -28.87 -11.07
C PHE A 592 -10.37 -28.85 -12.48
N SER A 593 -9.58 -29.20 -13.51
CA SER A 593 -10.11 -29.43 -14.86
C SER A 593 -11.18 -30.53 -14.85
N LEU A 594 -10.97 -31.63 -14.12
CA LEU A 594 -11.96 -32.69 -13.97
C LEU A 594 -13.23 -32.22 -13.24
N LEU A 595 -13.10 -31.34 -12.24
CA LEU A 595 -14.24 -30.77 -11.51
C LEU A 595 -15.07 -29.78 -12.35
N ILE A 596 -14.43 -28.94 -13.17
CA ILE A 596 -15.11 -28.04 -14.11
C ILE A 596 -15.74 -28.82 -15.28
N THR A 597 -15.15 -29.94 -15.70
CA THR A 597 -15.73 -30.79 -16.74
C THR A 597 -16.89 -31.65 -16.21
N ALA A 598 -17.00 -31.79 -14.89
CA ALA A 598 -18.07 -32.52 -14.19
C ALA A 598 -19.23 -31.62 -13.71
N LEU A 599 -19.06 -30.29 -13.75
CA LEU A 599 -20.08 -29.26 -13.53
C LEU A 599 -20.61 -28.77 -14.88
#